data_AF-A0A7L2F9M8-F1
#
_entry.id   AF-A0A7L2F9M8-F1
#
_cell.length_a   1.000
_cell.length_b   1.000
_cell.length_c   1.000
_cell.angle_alpha   90.00
_cell.angle_beta   90.00
_cell.angle_gamma   90.00
#
_symmetry.space_group_name_H-M   'P 1'
#
loop_
_entity.id
_entity.type
_entity.pdbx_description
1 polymer ?
#
loop_
_entity_poly.entity_id
_entity_poly.type
_entity_poly.pdbx_seq_one_letter_code
_entity_poly.pdbx_strand_id
1 'polypeptide(L)'
;VAVWCPQGQQVSCGHIVTCAGLHSDRLAHISGCSPQPRIVPFRGDYLLLKPEKSYLVKGNIYPVPNPRFPFLGFHFTPRMDGSVWLGPNAVLAFKREGYKLLDFSPGDFLDAVTYSGLWKLVLRNVSYGLGELYRAFSLSAQVRQLQRFIPEVTTNDVLRGPSGVRAQALDSEGNLVDDFVFDGGSGAVGSRILHVRNAPSPAATSSLAIAAAIADEAQRRFRL
;
A
#
# COMPACT_ATOMS: atom_id res chain seq x y z
N VAL A 1 -5.16 0.19 29.40
CA VAL A 1 -5.65 -0.74 28.36
C VAL A 1 -4.76 -1.97 28.37
N ALA A 2 -5.33 -3.16 28.15
CA ALA A 2 -4.57 -4.39 28.02
C ALA A 2 -4.61 -4.88 26.57
N VAL A 3 -3.48 -5.38 26.06
CA VAL A 3 -3.36 -5.99 24.74
C VAL A 3 -2.85 -7.41 24.91
N TRP A 4 -3.44 -8.34 24.17
CA TRP A 4 -3.00 -9.73 24.13
C TRP A 4 -2.19 -9.98 22.87
N CYS A 5 -0.99 -10.53 23.04
CA CYS A 5 -0.19 -11.05 21.95
C CYS A 5 -0.67 -12.46 21.58
N PRO A 6 -0.50 -12.91 20.32
CA PRO A 6 -0.84 -14.27 19.91
C PRO A 6 -0.20 -15.38 20.75
N GLN A 7 0.94 -15.10 21.38
CA GLN A 7 1.67 -16.02 22.27
C GLN A 7 1.09 -16.07 23.70
N GLY A 8 -0.07 -15.43 23.95
CA GLY A 8 -0.73 -15.40 25.26
C GLY A 8 -0.17 -14.37 26.24
N GLN A 9 0.85 -13.60 25.84
CA GLN A 9 1.41 -12.53 26.66
C GLN A 9 0.43 -11.34 26.73
N GLN A 10 0.27 -10.78 27.93
CA GLN A 10 -0.53 -9.58 28.16
C GLN A 10 0.38 -8.40 28.47
N VAL A 11 0.17 -7.29 27.76
CA VAL A 11 0.84 -6.01 28.04
C VAL A 11 -0.22 -5.00 28.47
N SER A 12 0.01 -4.33 29.60
CA SER A 12 -0.85 -3.26 30.10
C SER A 12 -0.16 -1.91 29.94
N CYS A 13 -0.86 -0.95 29.36
CA CYS A 13 -0.35 0.41 29.13
C CYS A 13 -1.44 1.47 29.39
N GLY A 14 -1.04 2.72 29.60
CA GLY A 14 -1.98 3.84 29.73
C GLY A 14 -2.70 4.14 28.41
N HIS A 15 -1.94 4.23 27.33
CA HIS A 15 -2.41 4.62 25.99
C HIS A 15 -1.82 3.69 24.92
N ILE A 16 -2.51 3.59 23.79
CA ILE A 16 -2.09 2.80 22.62
C ILE A 16 -2.09 3.69 21.38
N VAL A 17 -1.03 3.60 20.58
CA VAL A 17 -1.01 4.13 19.21
C VAL A 17 -0.85 2.95 18.27
N THR A 18 -1.76 2.79 17.29
CA THR A 18 -1.68 1.70 16.31
C THR A 18 -1.28 2.23 14.94
N CYS A 19 -0.19 1.71 14.39
CA CYS A 19 0.28 1.97 13.03
C CYS A 19 0.26 0.67 12.21
N ALA A 20 -0.90 0.02 12.13
CA ALA A 20 -1.04 -1.36 11.65
C ALA A 20 -1.11 -1.53 10.12
N GLY A 21 -0.89 -0.46 9.35
CA GLY A 21 -0.84 -0.51 7.88
C GLY A 21 -2.02 -1.26 7.27
N LEU A 22 -1.73 -2.45 6.71
CA LEU A 22 -2.69 -3.34 6.04
C LEU A 22 -3.85 -3.81 6.91
N HIS A 23 -3.79 -3.71 8.24
CA HIS A 23 -4.86 -4.12 9.16
C HIS A 23 -5.41 -2.96 10.01
N SER A 24 -5.09 -1.72 9.64
CA SER A 24 -5.42 -0.55 10.45
C SER A 24 -6.92 -0.30 10.64
N ASP A 25 -7.73 -0.53 9.60
CA ASP A 25 -9.20 -0.49 9.66
C ASP A 25 -9.81 -1.59 10.55
N ARG A 26 -9.26 -2.81 10.52
CA ARG A 26 -9.72 -3.91 11.37
C ARG A 26 -9.45 -3.65 12.85
N LEU A 27 -8.24 -3.19 13.18
CA LEU A 27 -7.91 -2.83 14.56
C LEU A 27 -8.77 -1.66 15.06
N ALA A 28 -9.02 -0.67 14.20
CA ALA A 28 -9.93 0.43 14.54
C ALA A 28 -11.36 -0.08 14.78
N HIS A 29 -11.85 -1.01 13.96
CA HIS A 29 -13.19 -1.58 14.15
C HIS A 29 -13.32 -2.38 15.46
N ILE A 30 -12.29 -3.15 15.84
CA ILE A 30 -12.25 -3.91 17.11
C ILE A 30 -12.39 -2.99 18.33
N SER A 31 -11.88 -1.77 18.27
CA SER A 31 -11.98 -0.77 19.35
C SER A 31 -13.27 0.08 19.29
N GLY A 32 -14.19 -0.24 18.38
CA GLY A 32 -15.45 0.48 18.21
C GLY A 32 -15.36 1.76 17.38
N CYS A 33 -14.33 1.92 16.53
CA CYS A 33 -14.29 2.99 15.53
C CYS A 33 -15.22 2.69 14.35
N SER A 34 -15.45 3.71 13.53
CA SER A 34 -16.14 3.59 12.25
C SER A 34 -15.53 2.48 11.37
N PRO A 35 -16.34 1.71 10.63
CA PRO A 35 -15.80 0.78 9.62
C PRO A 35 -15.15 1.49 8.43
N GLN A 36 -15.24 2.83 8.33
CA GLN A 36 -14.62 3.63 7.28
C GLN A 36 -13.42 4.43 7.79
N PRO A 37 -12.37 4.64 6.97
CA PRO A 37 -12.16 4.07 5.64
C PRO A 37 -11.79 2.59 5.71
N ARG A 38 -12.05 1.83 4.63
CA ARG A 38 -11.57 0.45 4.51
C ARG A 38 -10.22 0.41 3.83
N ILE A 39 -9.40 -0.55 4.22
CA ILE A 39 -8.11 -0.81 3.58
C ILE A 39 -8.28 -1.83 2.46
N VAL A 40 -7.98 -1.40 1.25
CA VAL A 40 -7.92 -2.25 0.07
C VAL A 40 -6.45 -2.52 -0.26
N PRO A 41 -6.02 -3.79 -0.32
CA PRO A 41 -4.62 -4.12 -0.60
C PRO A 41 -4.34 -4.07 -2.10
N PHE A 42 -3.41 -3.19 -2.51
CA PHE A 42 -2.87 -3.16 -3.87
C PHE A 42 -1.46 -3.73 -3.86
N ARG A 43 -1.26 -4.88 -4.51
CA ARG A 43 0.05 -5.48 -4.71
C ARG A 43 0.75 -4.82 -5.88
N GLY A 44 2.03 -4.51 -5.69
CA GLY A 44 2.94 -4.12 -6.74
C GLY A 44 4.09 -5.12 -6.84
N ASP A 45 4.20 -5.76 -8.00
CA ASP A 45 5.29 -6.65 -8.36
C ASP A 45 6.40 -5.86 -9.06
N TYR A 46 7.64 -6.09 -8.63
CA TYR A 46 8.82 -5.52 -9.26
C TYR A 46 9.49 -6.55 -10.18
N LEU A 47 10.18 -6.05 -11.20
CA LEU A 47 11.21 -6.78 -11.91
C LEU A 47 12.57 -6.28 -11.45
N LEU A 48 13.60 -7.09 -11.68
CA LEU A 48 15.00 -6.71 -11.49
C LEU A 48 15.66 -6.67 -12.86
N LEU A 49 16.43 -5.61 -13.13
CA LEU A 49 17.33 -5.60 -14.28
C LEU A 49 18.53 -6.51 -13.96
N LYS A 50 18.97 -7.29 -14.95
CA LYS A 50 20.17 -8.13 -14.78
C LYS A 50 21.40 -7.28 -14.45
N PRO A 51 22.32 -7.77 -13.62
CA PRO A 51 23.54 -7.05 -13.26
C PRO A 51 24.32 -6.55 -14.50
N GLU A 52 24.44 -7.39 -15.53
CA GLU A 52 25.15 -7.05 -16.77
C GLU A 52 24.56 -5.85 -17.53
N LYS A 53 23.31 -5.48 -17.25
CA LYS A 53 22.57 -4.37 -17.89
C LYS A 53 22.34 -3.18 -16.97
N SER A 54 22.74 -3.28 -15.69
CA SER A 54 22.49 -2.22 -14.70
C SER A 54 23.19 -0.90 -15.03
N TYR A 55 24.25 -0.93 -15.86
CA TYR A 55 24.93 0.28 -16.36
C TYR A 55 24.03 1.23 -17.16
N LEU A 56 22.90 0.74 -17.69
CA LEU A 56 21.92 1.53 -18.44
C LEU A 56 21.19 2.55 -17.56
N VAL A 57 21.19 2.36 -16.24
CA VAL A 57 20.42 3.17 -15.28
C VAL A 57 21.37 3.74 -14.23
N LYS A 58 21.68 5.04 -14.35
CA LYS A 58 22.54 5.75 -13.39
C LYS A 58 21.77 6.58 -12.36
N GLY A 59 20.44 6.60 -12.47
CA GLY A 59 19.56 7.39 -11.61
C GLY A 59 18.12 6.92 -11.72
N ASN A 60 17.26 7.50 -10.89
CA ASN A 60 15.83 7.26 -10.90
C ASN A 60 15.19 7.75 -12.21
N ILE A 61 14.41 6.90 -12.89
CA ILE A 61 13.71 7.25 -14.13
C ILE A 61 12.22 7.01 -13.91
N TYR A 62 11.42 8.09 -13.92
CA TYR A 62 9.97 8.04 -13.69
C TYR A 62 9.19 8.53 -14.92
N PRO A 63 8.03 7.93 -15.21
CA PRO A 63 7.08 8.52 -16.14
C PRO A 63 6.54 9.84 -15.60
N VAL A 64 6.07 10.71 -16.50
CA VAL A 64 5.26 11.86 -16.10
C VAL A 64 3.98 11.35 -15.40
N PRO A 65 3.69 11.80 -14.17
CA PRO A 65 2.54 11.32 -13.40
C PRO A 65 1.23 11.56 -14.13
N ASN A 66 0.33 10.58 -14.09
CA ASN A 66 -1.06 10.77 -14.49
C ASN A 66 -1.85 11.25 -13.26
N PRO A 67 -2.46 12.45 -13.27
CA PRO A 67 -3.24 12.95 -12.12
C PRO A 67 -4.39 12.03 -11.70
N ARG A 68 -4.94 11.24 -12.64
CA ARG A 68 -6.00 10.26 -12.33
C ARG A 68 -5.46 9.03 -11.59
N PHE A 69 -4.16 8.75 -11.72
CA PHE A 69 -3.51 7.54 -11.22
C PHE A 69 -2.04 7.80 -10.84
N PRO A 70 -1.77 8.53 -9.75
CA PRO A 70 -0.41 8.98 -9.41
C PRO A 70 0.54 7.84 -9.00
N PHE A 71 0.01 6.66 -8.66
CA PHE A 71 0.78 5.51 -8.19
C PHE A 71 1.13 4.48 -9.29
N LEU A 72 0.75 4.76 -10.54
CA LEU A 72 0.83 3.81 -11.65
C LEU A 72 1.89 4.24 -12.66
N GLY A 73 2.83 3.34 -12.93
CA GLY A 73 3.86 3.55 -13.94
C GLY A 73 5.15 2.81 -13.62
N PHE A 74 5.66 2.11 -14.63
CA PHE A 74 6.97 1.47 -14.55
C PHE A 74 8.05 2.54 -14.47
N HIS A 75 8.83 2.50 -13.39
CA HIS A 75 9.99 3.34 -13.20
C HIS A 75 11.24 2.47 -12.98
N PHE A 76 12.41 3.07 -13.14
CA PHE A 76 13.69 2.44 -12.86
C PHE A 76 14.25 3.04 -11.57
N THR A 77 14.56 2.19 -10.59
CA THR A 77 15.08 2.60 -9.28
C THR A 77 16.40 1.88 -8.99
N PRO A 78 17.57 2.52 -9.19
CA PRO A 78 18.82 2.01 -8.67
C PRO A 78 18.80 1.96 -7.14
N ARG A 79 19.32 0.87 -6.59
CA ARG A 79 19.39 0.59 -5.16
C ARG A 79 20.82 0.74 -4.66
N MET A 80 20.97 0.90 -3.35
CA MET A 80 22.28 1.06 -2.70
C MET A 80 23.19 -0.17 -2.85
N ASP A 81 22.61 -1.35 -3.11
CA ASP A 81 23.33 -2.60 -3.37
C ASP A 81 23.75 -2.78 -4.84
N GLY A 82 23.50 -1.78 -5.68
CA GLY A 82 23.78 -1.80 -7.11
C GLY A 82 22.71 -2.50 -7.97
N SER A 83 21.68 -3.10 -7.36
CA SER A 83 20.56 -3.65 -8.12
C SER A 83 19.67 -2.54 -8.70
N VAL A 84 19.00 -2.80 -9.81
CA VAL A 84 18.04 -1.86 -10.41
C VAL A 84 16.66 -2.51 -10.46
N TRP A 85 15.72 -1.90 -9.74
CA TRP A 85 14.34 -2.38 -9.66
C TRP A 85 13.48 -1.68 -10.72
N LEU A 86 12.59 -2.42 -11.35
CA LEU A 86 11.70 -1.96 -12.41
C LEU A 86 10.24 -2.17 -11.98
N GLY A 87 9.38 -1.18 -12.19
CA GLY A 87 7.99 -1.24 -11.76
C GLY A 87 7.72 -0.23 -10.63
N PRO A 88 6.80 -0.52 -9.69
CA PRO A 88 5.95 -1.69 -9.66
C PRO A 88 4.80 -1.58 -10.67
N ASN A 89 4.16 -2.72 -10.99
CA ASN A 89 2.77 -2.70 -11.47
C ASN A 89 1.81 -2.40 -10.29
N ALA A 90 0.51 -2.27 -10.55
CA ALA A 90 -0.47 -2.20 -9.47
C ALA A 90 -1.68 -3.12 -9.74
N VAL A 91 -1.80 -4.18 -8.94
CA VAL A 91 -2.92 -5.12 -9.01
C VAL A 91 -3.64 -5.23 -7.68
N LEU A 92 -4.95 -5.44 -7.73
CA LEU A 92 -5.72 -5.74 -6.53
C LEU A 92 -5.27 -7.10 -5.96
N ALA A 93 -4.94 -7.14 -4.67
CA ALA A 93 -4.63 -8.38 -3.97
C ALA A 93 -5.89 -8.95 -3.32
N PHE A 94 -6.05 -10.28 -3.32
CA PHE A 94 -7.17 -10.97 -2.66
C PHE A 94 -6.82 -11.47 -1.25
N LYS A 95 -5.72 -10.95 -0.70
CA LYS A 95 -5.27 -11.12 0.67
C LYS A 95 -4.51 -9.85 1.06
N ARG A 96 -4.73 -9.36 2.27
CA ARG A 96 -4.06 -8.14 2.77
C ARG A 96 -2.54 -8.29 2.78
N GLU A 97 -2.07 -9.46 3.19
CA GLU A 97 -0.66 -9.87 3.08
C GLU A 97 -0.48 -10.87 1.91
N GLY A 98 -0.99 -10.51 0.75
CA GLY A 98 -0.89 -11.30 -0.48
C GLY A 98 0.33 -10.92 -1.31
N TYR A 99 1.51 -11.40 -0.91
CA TYR A 99 2.77 -11.09 -1.58
C TYR A 99 3.01 -11.98 -2.81
N LYS A 100 2.29 -13.08 -2.96
CA LYS A 100 2.38 -13.96 -4.13
C LYS A 100 1.15 -13.80 -5.04
N LEU A 101 1.31 -14.18 -6.31
CA LEU A 101 0.23 -14.19 -7.31
C LEU A 101 -0.99 -15.00 -6.88
N LEU A 102 -0.76 -16.11 -6.20
CA LEU A 102 -1.79 -17.07 -5.78
C LEU A 102 -2.20 -16.92 -4.31
N ASP A 103 -1.69 -15.89 -3.61
CA ASP A 103 -2.09 -15.67 -2.22
C ASP A 103 -3.55 -15.21 -2.18
N PHE A 104 -4.39 -16.00 -1.51
CA PHE A 104 -5.82 -15.78 -1.43
C PHE A 104 -6.30 -15.96 0.01
N SER A 105 -7.19 -15.08 0.45
CA SER A 105 -7.87 -15.20 1.74
C SER A 105 -9.38 -15.06 1.49
N PRO A 106 -10.20 -16.09 1.75
CA PRO A 106 -11.64 -16.02 1.55
C PRO A 106 -12.29 -14.85 2.32
N GLY A 107 -11.79 -14.58 3.53
CA GLY A 107 -12.29 -13.49 4.37
C GLY A 107 -11.94 -12.11 3.80
N ASP A 108 -10.70 -11.91 3.34
CA ASP A 108 -10.28 -10.64 2.74
C ASP A 108 -10.94 -10.43 1.37
N PHE A 109 -11.12 -11.51 0.61
CA PHE A 109 -11.83 -11.48 -0.66
C PHE A 109 -13.29 -11.06 -0.46
N LEU A 110 -14.01 -11.70 0.48
CA LEU A 110 -15.39 -11.36 0.78
C LEU A 110 -15.53 -9.92 1.29
N ASP A 111 -14.63 -9.48 2.18
CA ASP A 111 -14.54 -8.10 2.67
C ASP A 111 -14.38 -7.11 1.51
N ALA A 112 -13.51 -7.42 0.54
CA ALA A 112 -13.28 -6.57 -0.63
C ALA A 112 -14.50 -6.53 -1.56
N VAL A 113 -15.04 -7.69 -1.99
CA VAL A 113 -16.13 -7.75 -2.97
C VAL A 113 -17.49 -7.31 -2.41
N THR A 114 -17.67 -7.31 -1.08
CA THR A 114 -18.89 -6.76 -0.47
C THR A 114 -18.81 -5.26 -0.24
N TYR A 115 -17.63 -4.65 -0.43
CA TYR A 115 -17.44 -3.23 -0.22
C TYR A 115 -17.85 -2.40 -1.45
N SER A 116 -18.88 -1.59 -1.30
CA SER A 116 -19.41 -0.73 -2.37
C SER A 116 -18.38 0.29 -2.90
N GLY A 117 -17.51 0.80 -2.02
CA GLY A 117 -16.44 1.72 -2.40
C GLY A 117 -15.48 1.12 -3.43
N LEU A 118 -15.14 -0.18 -3.29
CA LEU A 118 -14.28 -0.87 -4.24
C LEU A 118 -14.92 -0.95 -5.63
N TRP A 119 -16.21 -1.31 -5.70
CA TRP A 119 -16.93 -1.35 -6.98
C TRP A 119 -17.02 0.01 -7.64
N LYS A 120 -17.28 1.08 -6.87
CA LYS A 120 -17.27 2.45 -7.40
C LYS A 120 -15.90 2.82 -7.97
N LEU A 121 -14.82 2.46 -7.29
CA LEU A 121 -13.45 2.66 -7.79
C LEU A 121 -13.18 1.87 -9.08
N VAL A 122 -13.53 0.58 -9.10
CA VAL A 122 -13.31 -0.30 -10.26
C VAL A 122 -14.13 0.19 -11.46
N LEU A 123 -15.42 0.47 -11.28
CA LEU A 123 -16.33 0.92 -12.34
C LEU A 123 -15.91 2.26 -12.95
N ARG A 124 -15.39 3.19 -12.14
CA ARG A 124 -14.83 4.46 -12.65
C ARG A 124 -13.57 4.26 -13.49
N ASN A 125 -12.84 3.15 -13.28
CA ASN A 125 -11.49 2.95 -13.81
C ASN A 125 -11.33 1.64 -14.61
N VAL A 126 -12.42 1.04 -15.13
CA VAL A 126 -12.40 -0.29 -15.78
C VAL A 126 -11.42 -0.38 -16.93
N SER A 127 -11.42 0.61 -17.84
CA SER A 127 -10.53 0.62 -19.01
C SER A 127 -9.06 0.60 -18.60
N TYR A 128 -8.72 1.31 -17.51
CA TYR A 128 -7.37 1.33 -16.96
C TYR A 128 -7.05 0.03 -16.20
N GLY A 129 -7.98 -0.48 -15.40
CA GLY A 129 -7.81 -1.74 -14.67
C GLY A 129 -7.55 -2.94 -15.58
N LEU A 130 -8.25 -3.04 -16.72
CA LEU A 130 -8.00 -4.07 -17.72
C LEU A 130 -6.61 -3.96 -18.35
N GLY A 131 -6.17 -2.74 -18.66
CA GLY A 131 -4.83 -2.48 -19.19
C GLY A 131 -3.73 -2.86 -18.20
N GLU A 132 -3.94 -2.63 -16.91
CA GLU A 132 -2.98 -2.95 -15.86
C GLU A 132 -2.95 -4.45 -15.54
N LEU A 133 -4.10 -5.13 -15.54
CA LEU A 133 -4.16 -6.59 -15.46
C LEU A 133 -3.37 -7.24 -16.60
N TYR A 134 -3.60 -6.80 -17.84
CA TYR A 134 -2.84 -7.30 -18.99
C TYR A 134 -1.32 -7.12 -18.79
N ARG A 135 -0.88 -5.95 -18.31
CA ARG A 135 0.54 -5.69 -18.02
C ARG A 135 1.06 -6.53 -16.87
N ALA A 136 0.26 -6.78 -15.84
CA ALA A 136 0.66 -7.59 -14.70
C ALA A 136 0.98 -9.04 -15.10
N PHE A 137 0.18 -9.62 -16.00
CA PHE A 137 0.39 -11.00 -16.46
C PHE A 137 1.41 -11.12 -17.61
N SER A 138 1.59 -10.09 -18.44
CA SER A 138 2.48 -10.14 -19.60
C SER A 138 3.82 -9.45 -19.35
N LEU A 139 4.89 -10.23 -19.15
CA LEU A 139 6.25 -9.70 -19.01
C LEU A 139 6.65 -8.83 -20.21
N SER A 140 6.30 -9.26 -21.42
CA SER A 140 6.57 -8.51 -22.66
C SER A 140 5.87 -7.16 -22.69
N ALA A 141 4.67 -7.05 -22.10
CA ALA A 141 3.96 -5.77 -22.00
C ALA A 141 4.62 -4.81 -20.99
N GLN A 142 5.16 -5.33 -19.88
CA GLN A 142 5.91 -4.54 -18.90
C GLN A 142 7.20 -3.99 -19.53
N VAL A 143 7.97 -4.84 -20.20
CA VAL A 143 9.20 -4.45 -20.90
C VAL A 143 8.92 -3.42 -21.98
N ARG A 144 7.82 -3.57 -22.73
CA ARG A 144 7.43 -2.57 -23.74
C ARG A 144 7.16 -1.18 -23.15
N GLN A 145 6.66 -1.08 -21.91
CA GLN A 145 6.52 0.21 -21.23
C GLN A 145 7.88 0.78 -20.83
N LEU A 146 8.77 -0.06 -20.30
CA LEU A 146 10.13 0.33 -19.92
C LEU A 146 10.96 0.78 -21.13
N GLN A 147 10.75 0.17 -22.30
CA GLN A 147 11.41 0.52 -23.57
C GLN A 147 11.11 1.94 -24.06
N ARG A 148 10.06 2.58 -23.55
CA ARG A 148 9.78 4.00 -23.84
C ARG A 148 10.85 4.94 -23.26
N PHE A 149 11.60 4.47 -22.26
CA PHE A 149 12.68 5.22 -21.62
C PHE A 149 14.06 4.69 -22.04
N ILE A 150 14.21 3.36 -22.06
CA ILE A 150 15.47 2.69 -22.44
C ILE A 150 15.16 1.62 -23.50
N PRO A 151 15.21 1.96 -24.80
CA PRO A 151 14.83 1.05 -25.89
C PRO A 151 15.63 -0.26 -25.93
N GLU A 152 16.87 -0.25 -25.41
CA GLU A 152 17.79 -1.39 -25.40
C GLU A 152 17.39 -2.51 -24.43
N VAL A 153 16.48 -2.26 -23.48
CA VAL A 153 16.03 -3.28 -22.52
C VAL A 153 15.12 -4.28 -23.21
N THR A 154 15.42 -5.57 -23.04
CA THR A 154 14.64 -6.69 -23.56
C THR A 154 14.08 -7.58 -22.45
N THR A 155 13.19 -8.51 -22.80
CA THR A 155 12.66 -9.50 -21.84
C THR A 155 13.73 -10.43 -21.27
N ASN A 156 14.85 -10.60 -21.98
CA ASN A 156 15.97 -11.42 -21.51
C ASN A 156 16.85 -10.69 -20.50
N ASP A 157 16.67 -9.37 -20.35
CA ASP A 157 17.46 -8.52 -19.45
C ASP A 157 16.80 -8.36 -18.08
N VAL A 158 15.61 -8.92 -17.89
CA VAL A 158 14.82 -8.74 -16.67
C VAL A 158 14.56 -10.07 -15.96
N LEU A 159 14.56 -10.01 -14.63
CA LEU A 159 14.23 -11.11 -13.72
C LEU A 159 13.00 -10.72 -12.91
N ARG A 160 12.26 -11.72 -12.39
CA ARG A 160 11.19 -11.45 -11.43
C ARG A 160 11.79 -10.97 -10.11
N GLY A 161 11.27 -9.87 -9.59
CA GLY A 161 11.68 -9.29 -8.31
C GLY A 161 10.67 -9.57 -7.20
N PRO A 162 10.87 -8.93 -6.03
CA PRO A 162 9.94 -9.02 -4.92
C PRO A 162 8.63 -8.26 -5.21
N SER A 163 7.66 -8.42 -4.32
CA SER A 163 6.42 -7.66 -4.34
C SER A 163 6.24 -6.90 -3.04
N GLY A 164 5.45 -5.82 -3.09
CA GLY A 164 4.97 -5.11 -1.91
C GLY A 164 3.45 -4.98 -1.97
N VAL A 165 2.79 -4.92 -0.82
CA VAL A 165 1.35 -4.64 -0.75
C VAL A 165 1.12 -3.30 -0.07
N ARG A 166 0.49 -2.38 -0.80
CA ARG A 166 0.10 -1.06 -0.29
C ARG A 166 -1.26 -1.16 0.40
N ALA A 167 -1.32 -0.66 1.63
CA ALA A 167 -2.56 -0.45 2.35
C ALA A 167 -3.23 0.82 1.82
N GLN A 168 -4.20 0.68 0.92
CA GLN A 168 -4.88 1.84 0.34
C GLN A 168 -6.20 2.09 1.08
N ALA A 169 -6.28 3.21 1.80
CA ALA A 169 -7.52 3.65 2.43
C ALA A 169 -8.52 4.13 1.36
N LEU A 170 -9.73 3.57 1.41
CA LEU A 170 -10.81 3.81 0.45
C LEU A 170 -12.11 4.14 1.21
N ASP A 171 -12.75 5.25 0.86
CA ASP A 171 -14.05 5.64 1.41
C ASP A 171 -15.23 4.89 0.74
N SER A 172 -16.46 5.05 1.25
CA SER A 172 -17.65 4.40 0.69
C SER A 172 -18.07 4.92 -0.69
N GLU A 173 -17.51 6.05 -1.12
CA GLU A 173 -17.73 6.66 -2.43
C GLU A 173 -16.69 6.21 -3.48
N GLY A 174 -15.73 5.39 -3.07
CA GLY A 174 -14.68 4.86 -3.94
C GLY A 174 -13.56 5.86 -4.19
N ASN A 175 -13.39 6.85 -3.31
CA ASN A 175 -12.26 7.78 -3.36
C ASN A 175 -11.12 7.28 -2.48
N LEU A 176 -9.89 7.41 -3.00
CA LEU A 176 -8.68 7.15 -2.25
C LEU A 176 -8.50 8.24 -1.20
N VAL A 177 -8.18 7.86 0.03
CA VAL A 177 -7.86 8.83 1.07
C VAL A 177 -6.39 9.22 0.96
N ASP A 178 -6.13 10.51 0.75
CA ASP A 178 -4.78 11.04 0.51
C ASP A 178 -4.08 11.55 1.79
N ASP A 179 -4.85 11.99 2.79
CA ASP A 179 -4.33 12.58 4.03
C ASP A 179 -4.48 11.63 5.24
N PHE A 180 -3.95 12.05 6.39
CA PHE A 180 -4.08 11.31 7.64
C PHE A 180 -5.52 10.97 7.97
N VAL A 181 -5.71 9.75 8.48
CA VAL A 181 -6.94 9.35 9.14
C VAL A 181 -6.59 8.91 10.55
N PHE A 182 -6.89 9.78 11.51
CA PHE A 182 -6.73 9.53 12.93
C PHE A 182 -8.08 9.27 13.60
N ASP A 183 -8.25 8.05 14.10
CA ASP A 183 -9.45 7.67 14.84
C ASP A 183 -9.14 7.34 16.30
N GLY A 184 -10.10 7.65 17.16
CA GLY A 184 -10.16 7.16 18.53
C GLY A 184 -11.35 6.22 18.64
N GLY A 185 -11.19 5.10 19.34
CA GLY A 185 -12.31 4.19 19.57
C GLY A 185 -13.36 4.81 20.49
N SER A 186 -14.50 4.13 20.60
CA SER A 186 -15.57 4.54 21.51
C SER A 186 -15.39 3.93 22.91
N GLY A 187 -15.97 4.57 23.92
CA GLY A 187 -16.00 4.05 25.29
C GLY A 187 -14.67 4.16 26.07
N ALA A 188 -14.62 3.52 27.24
CA ALA A 188 -13.51 3.66 28.19
C ALA A 188 -12.18 3.09 27.67
N VAL A 189 -12.22 2.12 26.75
CA VAL A 189 -11.02 1.57 26.13
C VAL A 189 -10.63 2.40 24.90
N GLY A 190 -11.56 2.66 24.00
CA GLY A 190 -11.30 3.35 22.73
C GLY A 190 -10.79 4.78 22.90
N SER A 191 -11.22 5.50 23.94
CA SER A 191 -10.72 6.84 24.29
C SER A 191 -9.23 6.89 24.64
N ARG A 192 -8.59 5.75 24.89
CA ARG A 192 -7.16 5.62 25.19
C ARG A 192 -6.37 5.02 24.01
N ILE A 193 -6.96 4.97 22.82
CA ILE A 193 -6.35 4.42 21.62
C ILE A 193 -6.38 5.48 20.51
N LEU A 194 -5.24 5.65 19.83
CA LEU A 194 -5.09 6.43 18.61
C LEU A 194 -4.79 5.46 17.46
N HIS A 195 -5.71 5.35 16.52
CA HIS A 195 -5.53 4.58 15.30
C HIS A 195 -5.03 5.48 14.16
N VAL A 196 -3.84 5.17 13.62
CA VAL A 196 -3.34 5.72 12.36
C VAL A 196 -3.82 4.81 11.24
N ARG A 197 -4.95 5.18 10.61
CA ARG A 197 -5.62 4.39 9.58
C ARG A 197 -5.17 4.70 8.17
N ASN A 198 -4.64 5.90 7.97
CA ASN A 198 -3.97 6.29 6.74
C ASN A 198 -2.87 7.30 7.09
N ALA A 199 -1.78 7.27 6.34
CA ALA A 199 -0.71 8.25 6.43
C ALA A 199 -0.36 8.74 5.01
N PRO A 200 -0.06 10.04 4.84
CA PRO A 200 0.17 10.62 3.54
C PRO A 200 1.43 10.06 2.86
N SER A 201 1.39 10.01 1.53
CA SER A 201 2.55 9.67 0.70
C SER A 201 3.47 10.89 0.54
N PRO A 202 4.82 10.74 0.46
CA PRO A 202 5.61 9.51 0.52
C PRO A 202 5.98 9.08 1.96
N ALA A 203 5.30 8.04 2.46
CA ALA A 203 5.35 7.69 3.88
C ALA A 203 6.72 7.21 4.39
N ALA A 204 7.48 6.47 3.58
CA ALA A 204 8.80 5.98 3.99
C ALA A 204 9.82 7.13 4.14
N THR A 205 9.89 8.01 3.13
CA THR A 205 10.78 9.17 3.12
C THR A 205 10.42 10.15 4.23
N SER A 206 9.12 10.42 4.43
CA SER A 206 8.63 11.36 5.43
C SER A 206 8.34 10.71 6.80
N SER A 207 8.89 9.52 7.07
CA SER A 207 8.53 8.71 8.25
C SER A 207 8.78 9.43 9.58
N LEU A 208 9.89 10.18 9.71
CA LEU A 208 10.18 10.95 10.92
C LEU A 208 9.20 12.12 11.12
N ALA A 209 8.84 12.82 10.04
CA ALA A 209 7.86 13.91 10.10
C ALA A 209 6.45 13.38 10.41
N ILE A 210 6.08 12.23 9.83
CA ILE A 210 4.83 11.52 10.13
C ILE A 210 4.81 11.09 11.59
N ALA A 211 5.93 10.57 12.12
CA ALA A 211 6.03 10.19 13.53
C ALA A 211 5.85 11.39 14.46
N ALA A 212 6.42 12.55 14.13
CA ALA A 212 6.20 13.79 14.87
C ALA A 212 4.72 14.21 14.87
N ALA A 213 4.07 14.21 13.70
CA ALA A 213 2.64 14.52 13.60
C ALA A 213 1.75 13.56 14.40
N ILE A 214 2.10 12.26 14.41
CA ILE A 214 1.40 11.25 15.23
C ILE A 214 1.63 11.51 16.73
N ALA A 215 2.85 11.89 17.12
CA ALA A 215 3.17 12.20 18.52
C ALA A 215 2.41 13.43 19.02
N ASP A 216 2.35 14.50 18.22
CA ASP A 216 1.58 15.71 18.52
C ASP A 216 0.08 15.38 18.68
N GLU A 217 -0.46 14.57 17.78
CA GLU A 217 -1.85 14.12 17.86
C GLU A 217 -2.11 13.25 19.09
N ALA A 218 -1.17 12.38 19.46
CA ALA A 218 -1.25 11.56 20.67
C ALA A 218 -1.23 12.43 21.93
N GLN A 219 -0.34 13.42 22.02
CA GLN A 219 -0.29 14.37 23.14
C GLN A 219 -1.60 15.13 23.27
N ARG A 220 -2.11 15.67 22.17
CA ARG A 220 -3.38 16.41 22.14
C ARG A 220 -4.56 15.56 22.57
N ARG A 221 -4.67 14.33 22.07
CA ARG A 221 -5.80 13.43 22.39
C ARG A 221 -5.75 12.90 23.82
N PHE A 222 -4.58 12.47 24.26
CA PHE A 222 -4.40 11.85 25.57
C PHE A 222 -4.14 12.87 26.69
N ARG A 223 -3.98 14.15 26.36
CA ARG A 223 -3.68 15.26 27.29
C ARG A 223 -2.41 14.97 28.09
N LEU A 224 -1.36 14.57 27.37
CA LEU A 224 -0.02 14.27 27.92
C LEU A 224 0.84 15.53 28.04
#